data_AF-J9GPI9-F1
#
_entry.id   AF-J9GPI9-F1
#
_cell.length_a   1.000
_cell.length_b   1.000
_cell.length_c   1.000
_cell.angle_alpha   90.00
_cell.angle_beta   90.00
_cell.angle_gamma   90.00
#
_symmetry.space_group_name_H-M   'P 1'
#
loop_
_entity.id
_entity.type
_entity.pdbx_description
1 polymer ?
#
loop_
_entity_poly.entity_id
_entity_poly.type
_entity_poly.pdbx_seq_one_letter_code
_entity_poly.pdbx_strand_id
1 'polypeptide(L)'
;MMNGLMTQLVRIKPGLTIEEVHMRNRALIAHWAYEQGKANKVVELVKKKGKTYVKINDYEALRGLFGKLLAEIQRIKSEGDYEAARALVEGYGVQVDADLHREILERYERLHLAPYKGFINPVYHAVRDAAGNITDVQLDYTEAYDVQMLRYSRDYSSLPSVNE
;
A
#
# COMPACT_ATOMS: atom_id res chain seq x y z
N MET A 1 9.52 3.05 -6.01
CA MET A 1 10.44 4.08 -5.48
C MET A 1 9.74 5.16 -4.67
N MET A 2 8.98 6.10 -5.27
CA MET A 2 8.36 7.22 -4.53
C MET A 2 7.52 6.80 -3.32
N ASN A 3 6.65 5.80 -3.47
CA ASN A 3 5.84 5.30 -2.36
C ASN A 3 6.69 4.67 -1.26
N GLY A 4 7.57 3.74 -1.63
CA GLY A 4 8.43 3.00 -0.69
C GLY A 4 9.37 3.88 0.13
N LEU A 5 10.02 4.85 -0.52
CA LEU A 5 11.00 5.75 0.11
C LEU A 5 10.36 6.88 0.94
N MET A 6 9.10 7.24 0.66
CA MET A 6 8.60 8.55 1.08
C MET A 6 7.09 8.60 1.27
N THR A 7 6.28 8.47 0.22
CA THR A 7 4.86 8.86 0.33
C THR A 7 3.97 7.89 1.09
N GLN A 8 4.43 6.65 1.35
CA GLN A 8 3.68 5.74 2.21
C GLN A 8 3.67 6.15 3.69
N LEU A 9 4.61 7.02 4.10
CA LEU A 9 4.75 7.48 5.48
C LEU A 9 3.51 8.23 5.99
N VAL A 10 2.64 8.74 5.10
CA VAL A 10 1.35 9.36 5.46
C VAL A 10 0.41 8.44 6.24
N ARG A 11 0.68 7.12 6.27
CA ARG A 11 -0.09 6.10 6.97
C ARG A 11 0.45 5.78 8.37
N ILE A 12 1.59 6.36 8.75
CA ILE A 12 2.32 6.06 9.99
C ILE A 12 2.13 7.22 10.97
N LYS A 13 1.97 6.93 12.26
CA LYS A 13 1.89 7.97 13.28
C LYS A 13 3.30 8.51 13.58
N PRO A 14 3.46 9.81 13.91
CA PRO A 14 4.75 10.37 14.31
C PRO A 14 5.43 9.54 15.42
N GLY A 15 6.72 9.30 15.28
CA GLY A 15 7.52 8.51 16.23
C GLY A 15 7.39 6.99 16.10
N LEU A 16 6.55 6.47 15.20
CA LEU A 16 6.42 5.03 14.96
C LEU A 16 7.22 4.58 13.72
N THR A 17 7.52 3.28 13.70
CA THR A 17 8.17 2.54 12.63
C THR A 17 7.17 1.91 11.67
N ILE A 18 7.67 1.33 10.57
CA ILE A 18 6.84 0.58 9.62
C ILE A 18 6.56 -0.80 10.19
N GLU A 19 5.29 -1.13 10.45
CA GLU A 19 4.91 -2.44 11.00
C GLU A 19 4.27 -3.39 9.99
N GLU A 20 3.44 -2.85 9.10
CA GLU A 20 2.62 -3.66 8.20
C GLU A 20 3.46 -4.27 7.06
N VAL A 21 3.26 -5.56 6.78
CA VAL A 21 4.12 -6.35 5.87
C VAL A 21 4.18 -5.79 4.45
N HIS A 22 3.09 -5.22 3.93
CA HIS A 22 3.05 -4.60 2.62
C HIS A 22 3.82 -3.28 2.58
N MET A 23 3.72 -2.48 3.62
CA MET A 23 4.52 -1.26 3.75
C MET A 23 6.01 -1.59 3.93
N ARG A 24 6.34 -2.59 4.75
CA ARG A 24 7.72 -3.05 4.98
C ARG A 24 8.39 -3.52 3.69
N ASN A 25 7.74 -4.35 2.88
CA ASN A 25 8.39 -4.81 1.63
C ASN A 25 8.57 -3.69 0.59
N ARG A 26 7.65 -2.72 0.52
CA ARG A 26 7.80 -1.55 -0.35
C ARG A 26 8.96 -0.68 0.09
N ALA A 27 9.12 -0.48 1.40
CA ALA A 27 10.24 0.24 1.98
C ALA A 27 11.55 -0.50 1.70
N LEU A 28 11.62 -1.80 2.02
CA LEU A 28 12.78 -2.66 1.81
C LEU A 28 13.31 -2.54 0.39
N ILE A 29 12.46 -2.82 -0.61
CA ILE A 29 12.86 -2.78 -2.03
C ILE A 29 13.40 -1.40 -2.41
N ALA A 30 12.73 -0.35 -1.96
CA ALA A 30 13.06 1.00 -2.37
C ALA A 30 14.32 1.54 -1.68
N HIS A 31 14.51 1.30 -0.38
CA HIS A 31 15.70 1.69 0.36
C HIS A 31 16.93 0.88 -0.07
N TRP A 32 16.79 -0.43 -0.28
CA TRP A 32 17.88 -1.26 -0.79
C TRP A 32 18.35 -0.79 -2.17
N ALA A 33 17.43 -0.59 -3.12
CA ALA A 33 17.78 -0.11 -4.46
C ALA A 33 18.36 1.32 -4.44
N TYR A 34 17.87 2.17 -3.54
CA TYR A 34 18.42 3.52 -3.34
C TYR A 34 19.88 3.47 -2.85
N GLU A 35 20.17 2.64 -1.85
CA GLU A 35 21.52 2.49 -1.30
C GLU A 35 22.49 1.89 -2.32
N GLN A 36 22.12 0.76 -2.92
CA GLN A 36 22.96 0.06 -3.89
C GLN A 36 23.17 0.87 -5.19
N GLY A 37 22.22 1.73 -5.53
CA GLY A 37 22.31 2.64 -6.68
C GLY A 37 23.06 3.95 -6.40
N LYS A 38 23.43 4.24 -5.14
CA LYS A 38 23.91 5.56 -4.71
C LYS A 38 25.20 6.00 -5.39
N ALA A 39 26.18 5.09 -5.54
CA ALA A 39 27.48 5.39 -6.16
C ALA A 39 27.33 5.88 -7.63
N ASN A 40 26.37 5.30 -8.36
CA ASN A 40 26.08 5.66 -9.75
C ASN A 40 24.93 6.66 -9.88
N LYS A 41 24.44 7.21 -8.76
CA LYS A 41 23.28 8.11 -8.68
C LYS A 41 22.05 7.56 -9.40
N VAL A 42 21.79 6.25 -9.35
CA VAL A 42 20.63 5.63 -10.04
C VAL A 42 19.32 6.27 -9.56
N VAL A 43 19.21 6.51 -8.25
CA VAL A 43 18.10 7.22 -7.60
C VAL A 43 18.67 8.24 -6.62
N GLU A 44 18.09 9.44 -6.59
CA GLU A 44 18.46 10.54 -5.70
C GLU A 44 17.23 11.04 -4.92
N LEU A 45 17.46 11.45 -3.66
CA LEU A 45 16.52 12.29 -2.92
C LEU A 45 16.98 13.74 -3.02
N VAL A 46 16.29 14.55 -3.82
CA VAL A 46 16.64 15.95 -4.07
C VAL A 46 15.69 16.88 -3.31
N LYS A 47 16.21 17.95 -2.71
CA LYS A 47 15.40 18.98 -2.06
C LYS A 47 15.26 20.21 -2.95
N LYS A 48 14.02 20.65 -3.18
CA LYS A 48 13.70 21.91 -3.89
C LYS A 48 12.71 22.70 -3.06
N LYS A 49 13.07 23.94 -2.69
CA LYS A 49 12.26 24.83 -1.85
C LYS A 49 11.76 24.14 -0.57
N GLY A 50 12.65 23.44 0.12
CA GLY A 50 12.35 22.72 1.37
C GLY A 50 11.56 21.42 1.22
N LYS A 51 11.20 21.00 -0.01
CA LYS A 51 10.46 19.76 -0.26
C LYS A 51 11.36 18.70 -0.88
N THR A 52 11.29 17.48 -0.36
CA THR A 52 12.02 16.31 -0.84
C THR A 52 11.30 15.64 -2.02
N TYR A 53 12.05 15.26 -3.04
CA TYR A 53 11.58 14.59 -4.24
C TYR A 53 12.47 13.39 -4.55
N VAL A 54 11.84 12.29 -4.96
CA VAL A 54 12.56 11.14 -5.54
C VAL A 54 12.84 11.44 -7.00
N LYS A 55 14.11 11.42 -7.40
CA LYS A 55 14.57 11.56 -8.79
C LYS A 55 15.22 10.26 -9.21
N ILE A 56 14.73 9.64 -10.28
CA ILE A 56 15.35 8.46 -10.89
C ILE A 56 16.15 8.98 -12.08
N ASN A 57 17.46 8.69 -12.12
CA ASN A 57 18.33 9.13 -13.21
C ASN A 57 18.54 8.03 -14.25
N ASP A 58 18.43 6.76 -13.86
CA ASP A 58 18.63 5.62 -14.75
C ASP A 58 17.65 4.49 -14.40
N TYR A 59 16.64 4.32 -15.26
CA TYR A 59 15.61 3.28 -15.08
C TYR A 59 16.12 1.88 -15.42
N GLU A 60 17.07 1.76 -16.33
CA GLU A 60 17.62 0.47 -16.74
C GLU A 60 18.52 -0.08 -15.64
N ALA A 61 19.42 0.75 -15.09
CA ALA A 61 20.20 0.40 -13.92
C ALA A 61 19.31 0.07 -12.71
N LEU A 62 18.22 0.82 -12.49
CA LEU A 62 17.26 0.54 -11.43
C LEU A 62 16.58 -0.83 -11.60
N ARG A 63 16.19 -1.20 -12.83
CA ARG A 63 15.66 -2.53 -13.13
C ARG A 63 16.69 -3.61 -12.83
N GLY A 64 17.97 -3.37 -13.15
CA GLY A 64 19.07 -4.26 -12.80
C GLY A 64 19.21 -4.48 -11.29
N LEU A 65 19.07 -3.42 -10.49
CA LEU A 65 19.06 -3.52 -9.03
C LEU A 65 17.87 -4.35 -8.51
N PHE A 66 16.68 -4.17 -9.07
CA PHE A 66 15.54 -5.03 -8.71
C PHE A 66 15.79 -6.50 -9.03
N GLY A 67 16.42 -6.80 -10.17
CA GLY A 67 16.79 -8.17 -10.51
C GLY A 67 17.77 -8.79 -9.50
N LYS A 68 18.78 -8.03 -9.06
CA LYS A 68 19.73 -8.47 -8.03
C LYS A 68 19.04 -8.75 -6.69
N LEU A 69 18.18 -7.84 -6.24
CA LEU A 69 17.42 -8.04 -4.99
C LEU A 69 16.44 -9.20 -5.10
N LEU A 70 15.79 -9.39 -6.24
CA LEU A 70 14.90 -10.52 -6.49
C LEU A 70 15.66 -11.85 -6.38
N ALA A 71 16.85 -11.95 -6.98
CA ALA A 71 17.69 -13.13 -6.88
C ALA A 71 18.07 -13.43 -5.42
N GLU A 72 18.44 -12.40 -4.64
CA GLU A 72 18.80 -12.58 -3.23
C GLU A 72 17.61 -12.97 -2.36
N ILE A 73 16.45 -12.31 -2.53
CA ILE A 73 15.21 -12.68 -1.82
C ILE A 73 14.81 -14.13 -2.17
N GLN A 74 14.94 -14.53 -3.43
CA GLN A 74 14.64 -15.89 -3.86
C GLN A 74 15.61 -16.90 -3.24
N ARG A 75 16.91 -16.60 -3.19
CA ARG A 75 17.92 -17.43 -2.51
C ARG A 75 17.56 -17.62 -1.04
N ILE A 76 17.35 -16.51 -0.32
CA ILE A 76 16.97 -16.50 1.09
C ILE A 76 15.75 -17.39 1.35
N LYS A 77 14.70 -17.23 0.55
CA LYS A 77 13.47 -18.03 0.67
C LYS A 77 13.73 -19.51 0.41
N SER A 78 14.50 -19.84 -0.62
CA SER A 78 14.70 -21.22 -1.09
C SER A 78 15.64 -22.01 -0.18
N GLU A 79 16.60 -21.33 0.44
CA GLU A 79 17.59 -21.92 1.34
C GLU A 79 17.17 -21.83 2.82
N GLY A 80 16.08 -21.14 3.14
CA GLY A 80 15.60 -20.98 4.52
C GLY A 80 16.50 -20.09 5.38
N ASP A 81 17.16 -19.10 4.76
CA ASP A 81 18.15 -18.22 5.41
C ASP A 81 17.46 -17.13 6.26
N TYR A 82 17.04 -17.51 7.46
CA TYR A 82 16.33 -16.62 8.38
C TYR A 82 17.13 -15.36 8.76
N GLU A 83 18.43 -15.50 9.03
CA GLU A 83 19.24 -14.36 9.47
C GLU A 83 19.42 -13.33 8.36
N ALA A 84 19.62 -13.77 7.10
CA ALA A 84 19.64 -12.84 5.97
C ALA A 84 18.28 -12.17 5.75
N ALA A 85 17.17 -12.92 5.90
CA ALA A 85 15.83 -12.33 5.82
C ALA A 85 15.62 -11.25 6.89
N ARG A 86 15.99 -11.55 8.14
CA ARG A 86 15.91 -10.61 9.27
C ARG A 86 16.76 -9.37 9.01
N ALA A 87 18.01 -9.54 8.56
CA ALA A 87 18.91 -8.43 8.26
C ALA A 87 18.36 -7.50 7.18
N LEU A 88 17.80 -8.04 6.10
CA LEU A 88 17.17 -7.23 5.04
C LEU A 88 15.94 -6.46 5.55
N VAL A 89 15.08 -7.12 6.32
CA VAL A 89 13.86 -6.48 6.86
C VAL A 89 14.22 -5.38 7.86
N GLU A 90 15.05 -5.68 8.86
CA GLU A 90 15.44 -4.70 9.88
C GLU A 90 16.26 -3.54 9.29
N GLY A 91 17.12 -3.84 8.31
CA GLY A 91 18.00 -2.85 7.68
C GLY A 91 17.27 -1.88 6.75
N TYR A 92 16.26 -2.34 6.00
CA TYR A 92 15.66 -1.53 4.93
C TYR A 92 14.12 -1.38 5.02
N GLY A 93 13.45 -2.19 5.83
CA GLY A 93 11.99 -2.29 5.85
C GLY A 93 11.30 -1.62 7.04
N VAL A 94 12.02 -1.28 8.12
CA VAL A 94 11.41 -0.90 9.42
C VAL A 94 11.57 0.59 9.76
N GLN A 95 12.78 1.11 9.65
CA GLN A 95 13.13 2.42 10.22
C GLN A 95 12.55 3.58 9.39
N VAL A 96 12.13 4.64 10.09
CA VAL A 96 11.55 5.85 9.49
C VAL A 96 12.37 7.07 9.86
N ASP A 97 12.80 7.84 8.87
CA ASP A 97 13.44 9.14 9.09
C ASP A 97 12.40 10.15 9.61
N ALA A 98 12.62 10.65 10.83
CA ALA A 98 11.64 11.51 11.52
C ALA A 98 11.44 12.87 10.84
N ASP A 99 12.48 13.43 10.23
CA ASP A 99 12.41 14.74 9.56
C ASP A 99 11.67 14.64 8.23
N LEU A 100 11.98 13.61 7.44
CA LEU A 100 11.26 13.32 6.21
C LEU A 100 9.80 12.96 6.51
N HIS A 101 9.55 12.17 7.55
CA HIS A 101 8.19 11.81 7.94
C HIS A 101 7.35 13.05 8.28
N ARG A 102 7.89 13.96 9.11
CA ARG A 102 7.24 15.23 9.43
C ARG A 102 6.94 16.05 8.17
N GLU A 103 7.91 16.18 7.27
CA GLU A 103 7.73 16.89 5.99
C GLU A 103 6.58 16.29 5.15
N ILE A 104 6.50 14.96 5.08
CA ILE A 104 5.50 14.26 4.27
C ILE A 104 4.09 14.39 4.85
N LEU A 105 3.94 14.34 6.17
CA LEU A 105 2.66 14.58 6.83
C LEU A 105 2.15 16.01 6.56
N GLU A 106 2.99 17.03 6.76
CA GLU A 106 2.63 18.44 6.54
C GLU A 106 2.23 18.73 5.07
N ARG A 107 2.87 18.06 4.12
CA ARG A 107 2.55 18.19 2.70
C ARG A 107 1.24 17.51 2.34
N TYR A 108 0.97 16.34 2.94
CA TYR A 108 -0.20 15.53 2.63
C TYR A 108 -1.47 16.07 3.28
N GLU A 109 -1.38 16.63 4.48
CA GLU A 109 -2.50 17.25 5.21
C GLU A 109 -3.22 18.32 4.36
N ARG A 110 -2.46 19.12 3.61
CA ARG A 110 -2.98 20.20 2.74
C ARG A 110 -3.85 19.70 1.58
N LEU A 111 -3.84 18.39 1.30
CA LEU A 111 -4.64 17.80 0.24
C LEU A 111 -6.04 17.38 0.71
N HIS A 112 -6.28 17.32 2.02
CA HIS A 112 -7.54 16.84 2.61
C HIS A 112 -7.97 15.45 2.10
N LEU A 113 -7.00 14.55 1.90
CA LEU A 113 -7.24 13.20 1.37
C LEU A 113 -7.14 12.14 2.46
N ALA A 114 -8.15 11.28 2.57
CA ALA A 114 -8.07 10.08 3.41
C ALA A 114 -7.00 9.10 2.86
N PRO A 115 -6.09 8.59 3.71
CA PRO A 115 -5.00 7.69 3.30
C PRO A 115 -5.47 6.24 3.10
N TYR A 116 -6.65 5.87 3.61
CA TYR A 116 -7.27 4.57 3.42
C TYR A 116 -8.49 4.70 2.50
N LYS A 117 -8.74 3.67 1.70
CA LYS A 117 -9.86 3.60 0.77
C LYS A 117 -10.73 2.40 1.13
N GLY A 118 -12.04 2.58 1.05
CA GLY A 118 -13.03 1.52 1.09
C GLY A 118 -13.89 1.59 -0.16
N PHE A 119 -14.56 0.50 -0.47
CA PHE A 119 -15.53 0.42 -1.56
C PHE A 119 -16.86 -0.07 -1.00
N ILE A 120 -17.93 0.36 -1.65
CA ILE A 120 -19.27 -0.17 -1.45
C ILE A 120 -19.66 -0.95 -2.70
N ASN A 121 -20.49 -1.97 -2.52
CA ASN A 121 -20.94 -2.83 -3.62
C ASN A 121 -22.07 -2.17 -4.41
N PRO A 122 -22.31 -2.56 -5.68
CA PRO A 122 -23.56 -2.25 -6.34
C PRO A 122 -24.73 -3.07 -5.78
N VAL A 123 -25.95 -2.63 -6.06
CA VAL A 123 -27.17 -3.41 -5.82
C VAL A 123 -27.52 -4.18 -7.10
N TYR A 124 -27.79 -5.47 -6.96
CA TYR A 124 -28.19 -6.35 -8.06
C TYR A 124 -29.70 -6.57 -7.99
N HIS A 125 -30.41 -6.33 -9.09
CA HIS A 125 -31.85 -6.54 -9.21
C HIS A 125 -32.15 -7.59 -10.30
N ALA A 126 -32.74 -8.73 -9.91
CA ALA A 126 -33.20 -9.72 -10.87
C ALA A 126 -34.50 -9.24 -11.53
N VAL A 127 -34.49 -9.07 -12.86
CA VAL A 127 -35.67 -8.76 -13.66
C VAL A 127 -36.36 -10.07 -14.02
N ARG A 128 -37.67 -10.16 -13.79
CA ARG A 128 -38.44 -11.40 -14.00
C ARG A 128 -39.58 -11.18 -14.97
N ASP A 129 -39.85 -12.19 -15.80
CA ASP A 129 -41.05 -12.23 -16.64
C ASP A 129 -42.32 -12.50 -15.79
N ALA A 130 -43.48 -12.50 -16.44
CA ALA A 130 -44.77 -12.77 -15.77
C ALA A 130 -44.88 -14.19 -15.17
N ALA A 131 -44.06 -15.13 -15.64
CA ALA A 131 -43.99 -16.50 -15.10
C ALA A 131 -42.96 -16.63 -13.95
N GLY A 132 -42.23 -15.55 -13.63
CA GLY A 132 -41.22 -15.52 -12.58
C GLY A 132 -39.81 -15.94 -13.03
N ASN A 133 -39.60 -16.23 -14.32
CA ASN A 133 -38.28 -16.57 -14.85
C ASN A 133 -37.40 -15.32 -14.89
N ILE A 134 -36.13 -15.46 -14.52
CA ILE A 134 -35.17 -14.37 -14.63
C ILE A 134 -34.90 -14.11 -16.12
N THR A 135 -35.04 -12.86 -16.52
CA THR A 135 -34.80 -12.40 -17.90
C THR A 135 -33.59 -11.49 -18.01
N ASP A 136 -33.20 -10.82 -16.91
CA ASP A 136 -32.04 -9.94 -16.83
C ASP A 136 -31.60 -9.75 -15.37
N VAL A 137 -30.39 -9.20 -15.17
CA VAL A 137 -29.88 -8.74 -13.88
C VAL A 137 -29.33 -7.32 -14.02
N GLN A 138 -30.00 -6.36 -13.40
CA GLN A 138 -29.63 -4.95 -13.44
C GLN A 138 -28.73 -4.55 -12.27
N LEU A 139 -27.80 -3.63 -12.53
CA LEU A 139 -26.85 -3.09 -11.56
C LEU A 139 -27.19 -1.65 -11.23
N ASP A 140 -27.24 -1.33 -9.94
CA ASP A 140 -27.39 0.02 -9.42
C ASP A 140 -26.17 0.43 -8.57
N TYR A 141 -25.63 1.61 -8.85
CA TYR A 141 -24.46 2.20 -8.18
C TYR A 141 -24.81 3.46 -7.37
N THR A 142 -26.10 3.76 -7.21
CA THR A 142 -26.59 5.00 -6.57
C THR A 142 -26.67 4.90 -5.05
N GLU A 143 -26.52 3.70 -4.48
CA GLU A 143 -26.60 3.48 -3.05
C GLU A 143 -25.39 4.08 -2.30
N ALA A 144 -25.64 4.80 -1.21
CA ALA A 144 -24.60 5.35 -0.34
C ALA A 144 -24.12 4.35 0.74
N TYR A 145 -22.98 4.64 1.37
CA TYR A 145 -22.35 3.74 2.35
C TYR A 145 -23.25 3.40 3.55
N ASP A 146 -23.87 4.39 4.18
CA ASP A 146 -24.75 4.21 5.32
C ASP A 146 -25.98 3.38 4.96
N VAL A 147 -26.60 3.67 3.82
CA VAL A 147 -27.74 2.91 3.28
C VAL A 147 -27.37 1.45 3.04
N GLN A 148 -26.21 1.20 2.43
CA GLN A 148 -25.72 -0.15 2.17
C GLN A 148 -25.50 -0.95 3.45
N MET A 149 -24.80 -0.35 4.42
CA MET A 149 -24.48 -1.02 5.69
C MET A 149 -25.74 -1.35 6.48
N LEU A 150 -26.75 -0.46 6.49
CA LEU A 150 -28.04 -0.71 7.11
C LEU A 150 -28.84 -1.80 6.37
N ARG A 151 -28.85 -1.79 5.04
CA ARG A 151 -29.52 -2.83 4.25
C ARG A 151 -28.90 -4.20 4.47
N TYR A 152 -27.57 -4.30 4.47
CA TYR A 152 -26.85 -5.55 4.79
C TYR A 152 -27.15 -6.05 6.19
N SER A 153 -27.17 -5.15 7.17
CA SER A 153 -27.48 -5.50 8.56
C SER A 153 -28.92 -5.99 8.75
N ARG A 154 -29.87 -5.46 7.97
CA ARG A 154 -31.29 -5.85 8.05
C ARG A 154 -31.60 -7.13 7.27
N ASP A 155 -31.13 -7.22 6.03
CA ASP A 155 -31.60 -8.24 5.08
C ASP A 155 -30.65 -9.46 5.00
N TYR A 156 -29.39 -9.30 5.41
CA TYR A 156 -28.33 -10.30 5.25
C TYR A 156 -27.59 -10.65 6.56
N SER A 157 -28.05 -10.16 7.72
CA SER A 157 -27.47 -10.51 9.02
C SER A 157 -28.12 -11.77 9.60
N SER A 158 -27.76 -12.93 9.06
CA SER A 158 -28.36 -14.22 9.44
C SER A 158 -27.76 -14.86 10.70
N LEU A 159 -26.67 -14.31 11.26
CA LEU A 159 -26.05 -14.85 12.47
C LEU A 159 -26.73 -14.28 13.73
N PRO A 160 -26.89 -15.10 14.80
CA PRO A 160 -27.32 -14.60 16.10
C PRO A 160 -26.28 -13.63 16.68
N SER A 161 -26.71 -12.78 17.60
CA SER A 161 -25.79 -11.88 18.31
C SER A 161 -24.79 -12.62 19.19
N VAL A 162 -25.11 -13.85 19.60
CA VAL A 162 -24.23 -14.75 20.36
C VAL A 162 -24.12 -16.05 19.57
N ASN A 163 -22.89 -16.39 19.15
CA ASN A 163 -22.57 -17.64 18.46
C ASN A 163 -21.66 -18.44 19.40
N GLU A 164 -22.28 -19.25 20.27
CA GLU A 164 -21.57 -20.25 21.10
C GLU A 164 -21.24 -21.51 20.28
#